data_AF-A0A2D8LUA7-F1
#
_entry.id   AF-A0A2D8LUA7-F1
#
_cell.length_a   1.000
_cell.length_b   1.000
_cell.length_c   1.000
_cell.angle_alpha   90.00
_cell.angle_beta   90.00
_cell.angle_gamma   90.00
#
_symmetry.space_group_name_H-M   'P 1'
#
loop_
_entity.id
_entity.type
_entity.pdbx_description
1 polymer ?
#
loop_
_entity_poly.entity_id
_entity_poly.type
_entity_poly.pdbx_seq_one_letter_code
_entity_poly.pdbx_strand_id
1 'polypeptide(L)'
;ETEVDQRAIRVAARLQGHLGADAVLVPEREGGRHPDSQLRLVPAATVELTGRSLDPESDTAPWPGVLPAPSPTRVLAEPIPIEVLDECNRAVVVTGRGLLSASPFVLAARGKRIEVRHWSGPWPIDERWWDPEAHTRQARLQVVTVDGRAHLIALADGAWAITAQWD
;
A
#
# COMPACT_ATOMS: atom_id res chain seq x y z
N GLU A 1 -7.26 12.03 28.33
CA GLU A 1 -7.65 10.69 27.85
C GLU A 1 -9.16 10.68 27.67
N THR A 2 -9.68 10.17 26.55
CA THR A 2 -11.12 10.28 26.25
C THR A 2 -11.91 9.09 26.81
N GLU A 3 -13.20 9.28 27.09
CA GLU A 3 -14.10 8.20 27.54
C GLU A 3 -14.16 7.04 26.53
N VAL A 4 -14.00 7.37 25.24
CA VAL A 4 -13.96 6.43 24.13
C VAL A 4 -12.74 5.51 24.23
N ASP A 5 -11.55 6.06 24.51
CA ASP A 5 -10.31 5.29 24.66
C ASP A 5 -10.43 4.28 25.79
N GLN A 6 -10.90 4.72 26.95
CA GLN A 6 -11.08 3.85 28.12
C GLN A 6 -12.11 2.75 27.86
N ARG A 7 -13.17 3.04 27.08
CA ARG A 7 -14.14 2.02 26.67
C ARG A 7 -13.51 1.01 25.71
N ALA A 8 -12.73 1.46 24.73
CA ALA A 8 -12.03 0.57 23.79
C ALA A 8 -11.09 -0.39 24.51
N ILE A 9 -10.32 0.11 25.48
CA ILE A 9 -9.40 -0.69 26.31
C ILE A 9 -10.15 -1.78 27.09
N ARG A 10 -11.26 -1.42 27.74
CA ARG A 10 -12.09 -2.39 28.47
C ARG A 10 -12.66 -3.48 27.57
N VAL A 11 -13.09 -3.10 26.35
CA VAL A 11 -13.60 -4.06 25.37
C VAL A 11 -12.48 -4.99 24.89
N ALA A 12 -11.30 -4.45 24.56
CA ALA A 12 -10.14 -5.24 24.16
C ALA A 12 -9.75 -6.26 25.25
N ALA A 13 -9.63 -5.84 26.50
CA ALA A 13 -9.32 -6.72 27.62
C ALA A 13 -10.38 -7.83 27.81
N ARG A 14 -11.66 -7.50 27.65
CA ARG A 14 -12.75 -8.50 27.73
C ARG A 14 -12.65 -9.53 26.59
N LEU A 15 -12.37 -9.08 25.37
CA LEU A 15 -12.20 -9.97 24.22
C LEU A 15 -10.98 -10.89 24.40
N GLN A 16 -9.87 -10.39 24.94
CA GLN A 16 -8.69 -11.19 25.26
C GLN A 16 -9.00 -12.29 26.29
N GLY A 17 -9.77 -11.96 27.33
CA GLY A 17 -10.20 -12.97 28.32
C GLY A 17 -11.11 -14.06 27.74
N HIS A 18 -11.83 -13.78 26.65
CA HIS A 18 -12.74 -14.74 26.02
C HIS A 18 -12.11 -15.54 24.89
N LEU A 19 -11.22 -14.92 24.10
CA LEU A 19 -10.66 -15.47 22.86
C LEU A 19 -9.18 -15.84 22.96
N GLY A 20 -8.50 -15.47 24.05
CA GLY A 20 -7.05 -15.60 24.21
C GLY A 20 -6.30 -14.33 23.81
N ALA A 21 -5.05 -14.22 24.27
CA ALA A 21 -4.23 -13.01 24.12
C ALA A 21 -3.89 -12.69 22.65
N ASP A 22 -3.71 -13.72 21.82
CA ASP A 22 -3.31 -13.60 20.41
C ASP A 22 -4.47 -13.27 19.46
N ALA A 23 -5.71 -13.34 19.95
CA ALA A 23 -6.91 -13.12 19.12
C ALA A 23 -7.28 -11.64 18.96
N VAL A 24 -6.75 -10.75 19.82
CA VAL A 24 -7.02 -9.32 19.76
C VAL A 24 -5.73 -8.61 19.36
N LEU A 25 -5.68 -8.17 18.10
CA LEU A 25 -4.51 -7.55 17.51
C LEU A 25 -4.70 -6.04 17.36
N VAL A 26 -3.59 -5.31 17.49
CA VAL A 26 -3.51 -3.86 17.25
C VAL A 26 -2.36 -3.56 16.30
N PRO A 27 -2.47 -2.51 15.46
CA PRO A 27 -1.39 -2.11 14.58
C PRO A 27 -0.24 -1.47 15.38
N GLU A 28 0.97 -1.84 15.02
CA GLU A 28 2.23 -1.24 15.43
C GLU A 28 3.00 -0.81 14.18
N ARG A 29 3.69 0.33 14.24
CA ARG A 29 4.42 0.86 13.09
C ARG A 29 5.78 0.18 12.97
N GLU A 30 5.99 -0.54 11.86
CA GLU A 30 7.25 -1.24 11.58
C GLU A 30 8.11 -0.47 10.56
N GLY A 31 7.51 0.49 9.84
CA GLY A 31 8.18 1.28 8.81
C GLY A 31 8.27 0.53 7.48
N GLY A 32 9.27 0.82 6.67
CA GLY A 32 9.42 0.20 5.36
C GLY A 32 8.88 1.04 4.20
N ARG A 33 9.05 0.50 2.99
CA ARG A 33 8.87 1.23 1.73
C ARG A 33 7.58 0.89 1.01
N HIS A 34 6.88 -0.19 1.40
CA HIS A 34 5.60 -0.60 0.80
C HIS A 34 4.44 -0.28 1.73
N PRO A 35 3.27 0.14 1.20
CA PRO A 35 2.10 0.42 2.04
C PRO A 35 1.67 -0.75 2.94
N ASP A 36 1.82 -2.00 2.47
CA ASP A 36 1.51 -3.22 3.22
C ASP A 36 2.54 -3.53 4.32
N SER A 37 3.79 -3.08 4.17
CA SER A 37 4.85 -3.26 5.17
C SER A 37 4.85 -2.24 6.30
N GLN A 38 4.10 -1.14 6.19
CA GLN A 38 4.19 -0.03 7.16
C GLN A 38 3.69 -0.37 8.56
N LEU A 39 2.79 -1.35 8.67
CA LEU A 39 2.13 -1.72 9.92
C LEU A 39 2.24 -3.23 10.12
N ARG A 40 2.50 -3.62 11.36
CA ARG A 40 2.43 -5.00 11.83
C ARG A 40 1.31 -5.14 12.84
N LEU A 41 0.55 -6.23 12.75
CA LEU A 41 -0.44 -6.56 13.77
C LEU A 41 0.24 -7.33 14.90
N VAL A 42 0.17 -6.80 16.12
CA VAL A 42 0.72 -7.42 17.33
C VAL A 42 -0.39 -7.66 18.37
N PRO A 43 -0.26 -8.68 19.23
CA PRO A 43 -1.24 -8.90 20.29
C PRO A 43 -1.38 -7.67 21.17
N ALA A 44 -2.61 -7.23 21.43
CA ALA A 44 -2.87 -6.08 22.29
C ALA A 44 -2.28 -6.24 23.71
N ALA A 45 -2.03 -7.48 24.16
CA ALA A 45 -1.47 -7.77 25.46
C ALA A 45 0.04 -7.48 25.56
N THR A 46 0.74 -7.33 24.42
CA THR A 46 2.20 -7.12 24.40
C THR A 46 2.60 -5.64 24.35
N VAL A 47 1.63 -4.74 24.32
CA VAL A 47 1.84 -3.30 24.08
C VAL A 47 0.94 -2.48 25.00
N GLU A 48 1.42 -1.30 25.43
CA GLU A 48 0.59 -0.34 26.15
C GLU A 48 -0.47 0.24 25.20
N LEU A 49 -1.75 0.18 25.56
CA LEU A 49 -2.83 0.61 24.67
C LEU A 49 -3.04 2.13 24.72
N THR A 50 -2.68 2.76 25.85
CA THR A 50 -2.86 4.18 26.11
C THR A 50 -1.74 5.03 25.53
N GLY A 51 -2.09 6.21 25.00
CA GLY A 51 -1.11 7.20 24.52
C GLY A 51 -0.35 6.84 23.24
N ARG A 52 -0.74 5.76 22.55
CA ARG A 52 -0.12 5.40 21.27
C ARG A 52 -0.55 6.32 20.14
N SER A 53 0.43 6.72 19.32
CA SER A 53 0.17 7.31 18.00
C SER A 53 0.72 6.39 16.91
N LEU A 54 -0.01 6.33 15.79
CA LEU A 54 0.47 5.73 14.53
C LEU A 54 1.07 6.79 13.60
N ASP A 55 1.09 8.05 14.02
CA ASP A 55 1.70 9.11 13.25
C ASP A 55 3.20 8.85 13.10
N PRO A 56 3.79 9.19 11.95
CA PRO A 56 5.23 9.13 11.81
C PRO A 56 5.90 10.04 12.83
N GLU A 57 6.80 9.47 13.64
CA GLU A 57 7.76 10.26 14.39
C GLU A 57 8.54 11.13 13.38
N SER A 58 8.60 12.43 13.64
CA SER A 58 9.18 13.41 12.72
C SER A 58 10.67 13.16 12.40
N ASP A 59 11.33 12.31 13.19
CA ASP A 59 12.74 11.92 13.06
C ASP A 59 12.96 10.62 12.26
N THR A 60 11.90 10.00 11.73
CA THR A 60 12.07 8.80 10.90
C THR A 60 12.59 9.21 9.51
N ALA A 61 13.80 8.78 9.16
CA ALA A 61 14.34 9.01 7.82
C ALA A 61 13.37 8.48 6.74
N PRO A 62 13.08 9.24 5.66
CA PRO A 62 12.15 8.80 4.63
C PRO A 62 12.77 7.61 3.90
N TRP A 63 12.21 6.42 4.10
CA TRP A 63 12.67 5.24 3.38
C TRP A 63 12.59 5.50 1.87
N PRO A 64 13.64 5.19 1.09
CA PRO A 64 13.57 5.28 -0.36
C PRO A 64 12.35 4.50 -0.88
N GLY A 65 11.49 5.18 -1.64
CA GLY A 65 10.24 4.61 -2.16
C GLY A 65 9.01 4.74 -1.23
N VAL A 66 9.10 5.47 -0.12
CA VAL A 66 7.93 5.84 0.70
C VAL A 66 6.92 6.62 -0.13
N LEU A 67 5.66 6.22 -0.02
CA LEU A 67 4.55 6.96 -0.59
C LEU A 67 4.32 8.24 0.23
N PRO A 68 4.26 9.43 -0.39
CA PRO A 68 3.95 10.65 0.34
C PRO A 68 2.52 10.61 0.87
N ALA A 69 2.25 11.39 1.92
CA ALA A 69 0.90 11.62 2.39
C ALA A 69 0.02 12.26 1.29
N PRO A 70 -1.30 11.99 1.26
CA PRO A 70 -2.02 11.12 2.19
C PRO A 70 -1.78 9.63 1.89
N SER A 71 -1.65 8.83 2.96
CA SER A 71 -1.62 7.37 2.83
C SER A 71 -2.90 6.85 2.17
N PRO A 72 -2.86 5.73 1.43
CA PRO A 72 -4.05 5.13 0.88
C PRO A 72 -5.00 4.71 1.99
N THR A 73 -6.30 4.94 1.81
CA THR A 73 -7.32 4.54 2.78
C THR A 73 -7.44 3.01 2.89
N ARG A 74 -7.09 2.29 1.82
CA ARG A 74 -7.13 0.83 1.78
C ARG A 74 -5.94 0.25 1.04
N VAL A 75 -5.16 -0.58 1.72
CA VAL A 75 -4.18 -1.49 1.11
C VAL A 75 -4.85 -2.85 0.90
N LEU A 76 -4.70 -3.42 -0.29
CA LEU A 76 -5.33 -4.70 -0.65
C LEU A 76 -4.42 -5.85 -0.22
N ALA A 77 -4.94 -6.75 0.62
CA ALA A 77 -4.23 -7.97 1.00
C ALA A 77 -3.92 -8.86 -0.22
N GLU A 78 -4.85 -8.91 -1.18
CA GLU A 78 -4.65 -9.56 -2.47
C GLU A 78 -4.68 -8.49 -3.57
N PRO A 79 -3.54 -8.19 -4.22
CA PRO A 79 -3.50 -7.26 -5.34
C PRO A 79 -4.41 -7.71 -6.48
N ILE A 80 -5.07 -6.75 -7.14
CA ILE A 80 -5.96 -7.04 -8.27
C ILE A 80 -5.15 -6.95 -9.56
N PRO A 81 -4.93 -8.05 -10.31
CA PRO A 81 -4.20 -7.99 -11.57
C PRO A 81 -4.93 -7.12 -12.59
N ILE A 82 -4.18 -6.27 -13.28
CA ILE A 82 -4.68 -5.37 -14.31
C ILE A 82 -3.73 -5.32 -15.50
N GLU A 83 -4.24 -4.84 -16.63
CA GLU A 83 -3.43 -4.29 -17.70
C GLU A 83 -3.49 -2.77 -17.66
N VAL A 84 -2.36 -2.13 -17.96
CA VAL A 84 -2.29 -0.69 -18.21
C VAL A 84 -2.06 -0.52 -19.69
N LEU A 85 -2.95 0.21 -20.37
CA LEU A 85 -2.94 0.36 -21.82
C LEU A 85 -2.78 1.83 -22.21
N ASP A 86 -2.11 2.09 -23.32
CA ASP A 86 -2.00 3.41 -23.93
C ASP A 86 -3.24 3.74 -24.80
N GLU A 87 -3.26 4.94 -25.39
CA GLU A 87 -4.33 5.42 -26.28
C GLU A 87 -4.53 4.53 -27.53
N CYS A 88 -3.51 3.75 -27.90
CA CYS A 88 -3.51 2.82 -29.02
C CYS A 88 -3.85 1.38 -28.60
N ASN A 89 -4.32 1.15 -27.38
CA ASN A 89 -4.58 -0.18 -26.80
C ASN A 89 -3.34 -1.09 -26.69
N ARG A 90 -2.14 -0.52 -26.60
CA ARG A 90 -0.90 -1.29 -26.36
C ARG A 90 -0.58 -1.32 -24.87
N ALA A 91 -0.02 -2.43 -24.41
CA ALA A 91 0.44 -2.55 -23.03
C ALA A 91 1.52 -1.52 -22.70
N VAL A 92 1.30 -0.77 -21.61
CA VAL A 92 2.29 0.12 -21.02
C VAL A 92 3.17 -0.70 -20.10
N VAL A 93 4.49 -0.63 -20.31
CA VAL A 93 5.50 -1.30 -19.51
C VAL A 93 6.47 -0.29 -18.92
N VAL A 94 7.24 -0.69 -17.91
CA VAL A 94 8.37 0.09 -17.42
C VAL A 94 9.67 -0.50 -17.96
N THR A 95 10.43 0.33 -18.66
CA THR A 95 11.71 -0.03 -19.26
C THR A 95 12.77 -0.35 -18.20
N GLY A 96 13.90 -0.93 -18.63
CA GLY A 96 15.07 -1.15 -17.76
C GLY A 96 15.58 0.13 -17.09
N ARG A 97 15.35 1.30 -17.70
CA ARG A 97 15.73 2.62 -17.15
C ARG A 97 14.68 3.23 -16.21
N GLY A 98 13.61 2.50 -15.88
CA GLY A 98 12.57 3.00 -14.98
C GLY A 98 11.60 4.00 -15.64
N LEU A 99 11.54 4.07 -16.98
CA LEU A 99 10.61 4.94 -17.72
C LEU A 99 9.42 4.15 -18.25
N LEU A 100 8.24 4.75 -18.31
CA LEU A 100 7.09 4.17 -19.00
C LEU A 100 7.31 4.13 -20.51
N SER A 101 6.82 3.08 -21.18
CA SER A 101 6.86 2.96 -22.64
C SER A 101 5.90 3.92 -23.35
N ALA A 102 4.81 4.31 -22.70
CA ALA A 102 3.81 5.25 -23.19
C ALA A 102 2.98 5.81 -22.01
N SER A 103 2.17 6.83 -22.27
CA SER A 103 1.24 7.38 -21.28
C SER A 103 0.12 6.38 -20.93
N PRO A 104 -0.11 6.06 -19.65
CA PRO A 104 -1.28 5.30 -19.21
C PRO A 104 -2.58 5.98 -19.62
N PHE A 105 -3.45 5.24 -20.31
CA PHE A 105 -4.72 5.73 -20.82
C PHE A 105 -5.90 4.93 -20.28
N VAL A 106 -5.78 3.61 -20.15
CA VAL A 106 -6.84 2.74 -19.62
C VAL A 106 -6.26 1.74 -18.62
N LEU A 107 -6.96 1.53 -17.51
CA LEU A 107 -6.80 0.34 -16.66
C LEU A 107 -7.83 -0.69 -17.08
N ALA A 108 -7.39 -1.91 -17.36
CA ALA A 108 -8.26 -3.03 -17.73
C ALA A 108 -8.13 -4.19 -16.75
N ALA A 109 -9.26 -4.70 -16.26
CA ALA A 109 -9.30 -5.79 -15.29
C ALA A 109 -10.54 -6.66 -15.55
N ARG A 110 -10.35 -7.97 -15.77
CA ARG A 110 -11.45 -8.95 -15.91
C ARG A 110 -12.55 -8.50 -16.90
N GLY A 111 -12.15 -7.97 -18.06
CA GLY A 111 -13.07 -7.47 -19.10
C GLY A 111 -13.68 -6.09 -18.84
N LYS A 112 -13.46 -5.48 -17.66
CA LYS A 112 -13.82 -4.08 -17.39
C LYS A 112 -12.66 -3.18 -17.77
N ARG A 113 -13.00 -2.00 -18.29
CA ARG A 113 -12.04 -0.96 -18.70
C ARG A 113 -12.46 0.35 -18.08
N ILE A 114 -11.49 1.09 -17.56
CA ILE A 114 -11.72 2.43 -17.03
C ILE A 114 -10.60 3.37 -17.48
N GLU A 115 -10.99 4.53 -17.98
CA GLU A 115 -10.04 5.54 -18.45
C GLU A 115 -9.30 6.18 -17.27
N VAL A 116 -8.02 6.44 -17.52
CA VAL A 116 -7.13 7.19 -16.65
C VAL A 116 -7.35 8.67 -16.91
N ARG A 117 -7.70 9.42 -15.86
CA ARG A 117 -7.83 10.88 -15.90
C ARG A 117 -6.49 11.55 -15.62
N HIS A 118 -5.79 11.11 -14.56
CA HIS A 118 -4.48 11.63 -14.18
C HIS A 118 -3.59 10.51 -13.65
N TRP A 119 -2.28 10.68 -13.75
CA TRP A 119 -1.32 9.75 -13.16
C TRP A 119 -0.02 10.45 -12.77
N SER A 120 0.73 9.84 -11.85
CA SER A 120 2.05 10.28 -11.39
C SER A 120 3.00 9.09 -11.24
N GLY A 121 4.28 9.33 -11.49
CA GLY A 121 5.35 8.32 -11.47
C GLY A 121 6.01 8.16 -12.86
N PRO A 122 6.58 6.98 -13.17
CA PRO A 122 6.73 5.81 -12.31
C PRO A 122 7.79 6.05 -11.23
N TRP A 123 7.55 5.52 -10.02
CA TRP A 123 8.56 5.48 -8.96
C TRP A 123 9.17 4.08 -8.91
N PRO A 124 10.41 3.90 -9.40
CA PRO A 124 11.08 2.61 -9.35
C PRO A 124 11.50 2.29 -7.92
N ILE A 125 11.44 1.00 -7.59
CA ILE A 125 11.88 0.44 -6.32
C ILE A 125 12.71 -0.78 -6.65
N ASP A 126 13.93 -0.78 -6.13
CA ASP A 126 14.91 -1.84 -6.34
C ASP A 126 15.46 -2.24 -4.98
N GLU A 127 15.30 -3.52 -4.65
CA GLU A 127 15.50 -4.03 -3.31
C GLU A 127 16.41 -5.21 -3.35
N ARG A 128 17.33 -5.28 -2.38
CA ARG A 128 18.28 -6.39 -2.28
C ARG A 128 18.96 -6.66 -3.62
N TRP A 129 19.28 -5.61 -4.38
CA TRP A 129 20.00 -5.69 -5.66
C TRP A 129 21.36 -6.41 -5.55
N TRP A 130 21.89 -6.51 -4.32
CA TRP A 130 23.11 -7.25 -3.98
C TRP A 130 22.90 -8.75 -3.77
N ASP A 131 21.65 -9.22 -3.64
CA ASP A 131 21.27 -10.61 -3.38
C ASP A 131 20.38 -11.11 -4.52
N PRO A 132 20.91 -11.91 -5.46
CA PRO A 132 20.17 -12.38 -6.62
C PRO A 132 18.91 -13.19 -6.29
N GLU A 133 18.85 -13.87 -5.13
CA GLU A 133 17.70 -14.69 -4.73
C GLU A 133 16.59 -13.85 -4.09
N ALA A 134 16.97 -12.77 -3.41
CA ALA A 134 16.05 -11.89 -2.71
C ALA A 134 15.79 -10.55 -3.43
N HIS A 135 16.38 -10.37 -4.62
CA HIS A 135 16.27 -9.16 -5.43
C HIS A 135 14.84 -8.99 -5.94
N THR A 136 14.24 -7.84 -5.60
CA THR A 136 12.91 -7.47 -6.04
C THR A 136 12.96 -6.12 -6.74
N ARG A 137 12.46 -6.08 -7.97
CA ARG A 137 12.32 -4.85 -8.75
C ARG A 137 10.85 -4.56 -9.02
N GLN A 138 10.41 -3.37 -8.62
CA GLN A 138 9.04 -2.89 -8.78
C GLN A 138 9.03 -1.48 -9.37
N ALA A 139 7.92 -1.08 -9.99
CA ALA A 139 7.63 0.32 -10.25
C ALA A 139 6.20 0.64 -9.84
N ARG A 140 5.96 1.82 -9.28
CA ARG A 140 4.62 2.26 -8.84
C ARG A 140 4.11 3.45 -9.63
N LEU A 141 2.80 3.49 -9.81
CA LEU A 141 2.07 4.64 -10.32
C LEU A 141 0.90 4.95 -9.39
N GLN A 142 0.66 6.24 -9.19
CA GLN A 142 -0.62 6.72 -8.68
C GLN A 142 -1.48 7.07 -9.89
N VAL A 143 -2.72 6.59 -9.89
CA VAL A 143 -3.64 6.75 -11.02
C VAL A 143 -4.99 7.21 -10.50
N VAL A 144 -5.54 8.27 -11.09
CA VAL A 144 -6.92 8.70 -10.87
C VAL A 144 -7.72 8.33 -12.11
N THR A 145 -8.81 7.60 -11.93
CA THR A 145 -9.70 7.17 -13.00
C THR A 145 -10.86 8.15 -13.21
N VAL A 146 -11.53 8.04 -14.36
CA VAL A 146 -12.64 8.97 -14.71
C VAL A 146 -13.85 8.87 -13.78
N ASP A 147 -14.03 7.78 -13.05
CA ASP A 147 -15.05 7.62 -12.01
C ASP A 147 -14.68 8.33 -10.68
N GLY A 148 -13.53 9.01 -10.64
CA GLY A 148 -13.06 9.78 -9.49
C GLY A 148 -12.26 8.98 -8.48
N ARG A 149 -12.06 7.68 -8.68
CA ARG A 149 -11.28 6.84 -7.76
C ARG A 149 -9.78 7.03 -7.99
N ALA A 150 -8.99 6.92 -6.92
CA ALA A 150 -7.55 6.85 -7.02
C ALA A 150 -7.02 5.47 -6.63
N HIS A 151 -6.01 5.01 -7.36
CA HIS A 151 -5.40 3.69 -7.24
C HIS A 151 -3.89 3.83 -7.17
N LEU A 152 -3.28 3.07 -6.27
CA LEU A 152 -1.87 2.76 -6.33
C LEU A 152 -1.75 1.46 -7.10
N ILE A 153 -1.03 1.51 -8.21
CA ILE A 153 -0.73 0.34 -9.01
C ILE A 153 0.76 0.07 -9.00
N ALA A 154 1.13 -1.19 -9.06
CA ALA A 154 2.52 -1.61 -9.07
C ALA A 154 2.77 -2.63 -10.19
N LEU A 155 3.93 -2.49 -10.83
CA LEU A 155 4.48 -3.44 -11.78
C LEU A 155 5.57 -4.24 -11.09
N ALA A 156 5.41 -5.55 -11.01
CA ALA A 156 6.44 -6.51 -10.59
C ALA A 156 6.39 -7.71 -11.54
N ASP A 157 7.53 -8.29 -11.86
CA ASP A 157 7.63 -9.47 -12.75
C ASP A 157 6.87 -9.33 -14.08
N GLY A 158 6.81 -8.10 -14.61
CA GLY A 158 6.12 -7.78 -15.87
C GLY A 158 4.60 -7.67 -15.78
N ALA A 159 4.00 -7.86 -14.59
CA ALA A 159 2.56 -7.77 -14.38
C ALA A 159 2.16 -6.56 -13.52
N TRP A 160 1.14 -5.82 -13.97
CA TRP A 160 0.54 -4.74 -13.19
C TRP A 160 -0.54 -5.27 -12.25
N ALA A 161 -0.63 -4.69 -11.06
CA ALA A 161 -1.73 -4.92 -10.14
C ALA A 161 -2.11 -3.64 -9.37
N ILE A 162 -3.39 -3.51 -9.00
CA ILE A 162 -3.83 -2.54 -7.99
C ILE A 162 -3.44 -3.09 -6.62
N THR A 163 -2.70 -2.30 -5.84
CA THR A 163 -2.23 -2.67 -4.50
C THR A 163 -2.88 -1.84 -3.41
N ALA A 164 -3.31 -0.61 -3.70
CA ALA A 164 -4.01 0.23 -2.74
C ALA A 164 -4.98 1.21 -3.43
N GLN A 165 -5.90 1.79 -2.66
CA GLN A 165 -6.94 2.69 -3.13
C GLN A 165 -7.13 3.86 -2.14
N TRP A 166 -7.52 5.01 -2.67
CA TRP A 166 -8.11 6.12 -1.90
C TRP A 166 -9.61 6.19 -2.23
N ASP A 167 -10.39 6.61 -1.24
CA ASP A 167 -11.85 6.81 -1.31
C ASP A 167 -12.25 8.27 -1.64
#